data_AF-A0A875S778-F1
#
_entry.id   AF-A0A875S778-F1
#
_cell.length_a   1.000
_cell.length_b   1.000
_cell.length_c   1.000
_cell.angle_alpha   90.00
_cell.angle_beta   90.00
_cell.angle_gamma   90.00
#
_symmetry.space_group_name_H-M   'P 1'
#
loop_
_entity.id
_entity.type
_entity.pdbx_description
1 polymer ?
#
loop_
_entity_poly.entity_id
_entity_poly.type
_entity_poly.pdbx_seq_one_letter_code
_entity_poly.pdbx_strand_id
1 'polypeptide(L)'
;MLATRLALRAVKPVVFRSALLVSARPISPIGLRFLATKTPQSDKSPSKVDPKTKASSLIAALPGSNFLTKTGTLATATAATIYAISEGLYVVNDESMLVITFFSFVYLIVKTVVPMYGEFAKNRMAAVTKLLNDARANHVQAVKDRINQVATLKDIVSTTKALFEMSKETAALEAESFELKQKVHVASEAKSVLDSWLRYEAQVRQLQQEQLSSTVIGNVQKNLKDPKLEDRVLAESISEIERLFAKEK
;
A
#
# COMPACT_ATOMS: atom_id res chain seq x y z
N MET A 1 13.62 1.49 -49.75
CA MET A 1 12.68 0.77 -50.63
C MET A 1 11.87 -0.19 -49.77
N LEU A 2 10.58 0.10 -49.61
CA LEU A 2 9.58 -0.73 -48.95
C LEU A 2 9.26 -1.97 -49.79
N ALA A 3 9.20 -3.14 -49.16
CA ALA A 3 8.43 -4.31 -49.60
C ALA A 3 8.26 -5.22 -48.37
N THR A 4 7.20 -5.09 -47.58
CA THR A 4 5.85 -5.63 -47.81
C THR A 4 5.87 -7.12 -48.14
N ARG A 5 5.80 -7.98 -47.11
CA ARG A 5 5.19 -9.31 -47.23
C ARG A 5 4.30 -9.62 -46.02
N LEU A 6 3.01 -9.65 -46.33
CA LEU A 6 1.86 -9.96 -45.50
C LEU A 6 1.96 -11.42 -45.02
N ALA A 7 1.99 -11.64 -43.71
CA ALA A 7 1.90 -12.99 -43.15
C ALA A 7 0.45 -13.49 -43.20
N LEU A 8 0.23 -14.58 -43.93
CA LEU A 8 -1.06 -15.23 -44.12
C LEU A 8 -1.59 -15.82 -42.80
N ARG A 9 -2.83 -15.45 -42.50
CA ARG A 9 -3.71 -15.98 -41.45
C ARG A 9 -4.06 -17.45 -41.76
N ALA A 10 -3.54 -18.39 -40.96
CA ALA A 10 -3.92 -19.80 -41.03
C ALA A 10 -5.18 -20.07 -40.17
N VAL A 11 -6.29 -20.37 -40.84
CA VAL A 11 -7.54 -20.86 -40.25
C VAL A 11 -7.41 -22.39 -40.09
N LYS A 12 -7.52 -22.89 -38.86
CA LYS A 12 -7.57 -24.34 -38.59
C LYS A 12 -9.03 -24.83 -38.68
N PRO A 13 -9.31 -25.96 -39.35
CA PRO A 13 -10.66 -26.52 -39.42
C PRO A 13 -11.04 -27.23 -38.12
N VAL A 14 -12.26 -26.95 -37.64
CA VAL A 14 -12.92 -27.68 -36.54
C VAL A 14 -13.40 -29.02 -37.08
N VAL A 15 -12.76 -30.11 -36.64
CA VAL A 15 -13.20 -31.48 -36.94
C VAL A 15 -14.19 -31.91 -35.86
N PHE A 16 -15.46 -31.99 -36.23
CA PHE A 16 -16.50 -32.71 -35.49
C PHE A 16 -16.18 -34.21 -35.55
N ARG A 17 -15.78 -34.82 -34.43
CA ARG A 17 -15.73 -36.29 -34.30
C ARG A 17 -16.92 -36.76 -33.47
N SER A 18 -17.91 -37.28 -34.17
CA SER A 18 -18.94 -38.17 -33.65
C SER A 18 -18.28 -39.48 -33.19
N ALA A 19 -18.25 -39.72 -31.88
CA ALA A 19 -17.90 -41.02 -31.33
C ALA A 19 -19.20 -41.77 -30.98
N LEU A 20 -19.69 -42.55 -31.93
CA LEU A 20 -20.58 -43.68 -31.70
C LEU A 20 -19.78 -44.71 -30.89
N LEU A 21 -20.02 -44.80 -29.59
CA LEU A 21 -19.53 -45.91 -28.78
C LEU A 21 -20.62 -46.96 -28.64
N VAL A 22 -20.30 -48.09 -29.26
CA VAL A 22 -20.98 -49.37 -29.26
C VAL A 22 -21.27 -49.83 -27.82
N SER A 23 -22.54 -50.15 -27.61
CA SER A 23 -23.08 -50.90 -26.47
C SER A 23 -22.37 -52.25 -26.31
N ALA A 24 -21.61 -52.41 -25.23
CA ALA A 24 -21.19 -53.71 -24.71
C ALA A 24 -21.81 -53.89 -23.31
N ARG A 25 -22.85 -54.73 -23.23
CA ARG A 25 -23.48 -55.14 -21.96
C ARG A 25 -22.62 -56.21 -21.29
N PRO A 26 -22.23 -56.08 -20.01
CA PRO A 26 -21.85 -57.24 -19.21
C PRO A 26 -23.13 -57.94 -18.69
N ILE A 27 -23.27 -59.21 -19.07
CA ILE A 27 -24.26 -60.15 -18.51
C ILE A 27 -23.87 -60.40 -17.04
N SER A 28 -24.76 -60.06 -16.12
CA SER A 28 -24.63 -60.40 -14.70
C SER A 28 -25.05 -61.85 -14.46
N PRO A 29 -24.29 -62.67 -13.71
CA PRO A 29 -24.76 -63.97 -13.29
C PRO A 29 -25.86 -63.82 -12.22
N ILE A 30 -26.98 -64.49 -12.47
CA ILE A 30 -28.06 -64.72 -11.51
C ILE A 30 -27.52 -65.61 -10.40
N GLY A 31 -27.18 -65.01 -9.27
CA GLY A 31 -26.92 -65.69 -8.01
C GLY A 31 -27.99 -65.29 -7.00
N LEU A 32 -28.79 -66.25 -6.55
CA LEU A 32 -29.74 -66.10 -5.43
C LEU A 32 -28.97 -65.62 -4.19
N ARG A 33 -29.03 -64.31 -3.91
CA ARG A 33 -28.58 -63.75 -2.64
C ARG A 33 -29.79 -63.53 -1.75
N PHE A 34 -29.90 -64.42 -0.77
CA PHE A 34 -30.64 -64.25 0.47
C PHE A 34 -30.48 -62.81 1.01
N LEU A 35 -31.60 -62.12 1.25
CA LEU A 35 -31.64 -60.78 1.83
C LEU A 35 -31.15 -60.83 3.28
N ALA A 36 -29.84 -60.70 3.48
CA ALA A 36 -29.26 -60.29 4.75
C ALA A 36 -29.07 -58.77 4.70
N THR A 37 -29.92 -58.03 5.41
CA THR A 37 -29.81 -56.58 5.59
C THR A 37 -28.53 -56.26 6.37
N LYS A 38 -27.43 -55.95 5.67
CA LYS A 38 -26.28 -55.25 6.28
C LYS A 38 -26.59 -53.75 6.29
N THR A 39 -26.85 -53.24 7.48
CA THR A 39 -26.89 -51.84 7.84
C THR A 39 -25.55 -51.15 7.54
N PRO A 40 -25.52 -49.89 7.06
CA PRO A 40 -24.33 -49.07 7.14
C PRO A 40 -24.09 -48.75 8.62
N GLN A 41 -22.91 -49.15 9.13
CA GLN A 41 -22.41 -48.74 10.42
C GLN A 41 -22.05 -47.25 10.35
N SER A 42 -23.04 -46.42 10.66
CA SER A 42 -22.91 -45.05 11.12
C SER A 42 -23.26 -45.06 12.59
N ASP A 43 -22.41 -44.52 13.46
CA ASP A 43 -22.61 -44.33 14.90
C ASP A 43 -23.72 -43.30 15.23
N LYS A 44 -24.89 -43.50 14.64
CA LYS A 44 -26.17 -42.90 14.99
C LYS A 44 -27.25 -43.89 14.56
N SER A 45 -27.51 -44.87 15.42
CA SER A 45 -28.83 -45.48 15.49
C SER A 45 -29.87 -44.36 15.50
N PRO A 46 -30.95 -44.39 14.69
CA PRO A 46 -32.06 -43.49 14.93
C PRO A 46 -32.59 -43.91 16.29
N SER A 47 -32.24 -43.13 17.32
CA SER A 47 -32.70 -43.37 18.67
C SER A 47 -34.18 -43.66 18.58
N LYS A 48 -34.59 -44.84 19.07
CA LYS A 48 -35.98 -45.11 19.39
C LYS A 48 -36.31 -44.11 20.49
N VAL A 49 -36.65 -42.89 20.09
CA VAL A 49 -36.96 -41.81 21.01
C VAL A 49 -38.07 -42.35 21.90
N ASP A 50 -37.85 -42.29 23.21
CA ASP A 50 -38.80 -42.83 24.17
C ASP A 50 -40.21 -42.31 23.83
N PRO A 51 -41.22 -43.19 23.70
CA PRO A 51 -42.57 -42.76 23.32
C PRO A 51 -43.09 -41.64 24.22
N LYS A 52 -42.67 -41.62 25.49
CA LYS A 52 -42.96 -40.58 26.47
C LYS A 52 -42.40 -39.21 26.07
N THR A 53 -41.18 -39.14 25.55
CA THR A 53 -40.54 -37.87 25.19
C THR A 53 -41.11 -37.30 23.88
N LYS A 54 -41.48 -38.16 22.92
CA LYS A 54 -42.24 -37.74 21.71
C LYS A 54 -43.67 -37.29 22.03
N ALA A 55 -44.38 -38.01 22.90
CA ALA A 55 -45.72 -37.61 23.30
C ALA A 55 -45.70 -36.22 23.99
N SER A 56 -44.73 -35.99 24.87
CA SER A 56 -44.54 -34.69 25.53
C SER A 56 -44.22 -33.57 24.53
N SER A 57 -43.42 -33.81 23.48
CA SER A 57 -43.14 -32.79 22.47
C SER A 57 -44.33 -32.48 21.57
N LEU A 58 -45.17 -33.48 21.26
CA LEU A 58 -46.42 -33.30 20.51
C LEU A 58 -47.45 -32.50 21.34
N ILE A 59 -47.59 -32.81 22.62
CA ILE A 59 -48.47 -32.04 23.53
C ILE A 59 -47.95 -30.60 23.67
N ALA A 60 -46.64 -30.41 23.77
CA ALA A 60 -46.03 -29.09 23.87
C ALA A 60 -46.27 -28.21 22.62
N ALA A 61 -46.30 -28.81 21.42
CA ALA A 61 -46.53 -28.11 20.15
C ALA A 61 -47.98 -27.63 19.93
N LEU A 62 -48.94 -28.09 20.75
CA LEU A 62 -50.34 -27.66 20.66
C LEU A 62 -50.51 -26.21 21.15
N PRO A 63 -51.44 -25.42 20.57
CA PRO A 63 -51.73 -24.06 21.02
C PRO A 63 -52.22 -24.06 22.47
N GLY A 64 -51.68 -23.15 23.29
CA GLY A 64 -52.07 -22.98 24.70
C GLY A 64 -50.87 -22.88 25.63
N SER A 65 -51.00 -22.08 26.69
CA SER A 65 -49.94 -21.84 27.68
C SER A 65 -49.98 -22.82 28.86
N ASN A 66 -51.12 -23.46 29.15
CA ASN A 66 -51.31 -24.36 30.30
C ASN A 66 -51.43 -25.84 29.88
N PHE A 67 -50.91 -26.75 30.72
CA PHE A 67 -50.97 -28.20 30.47
C PHE A 67 -52.40 -28.72 30.35
N LEU A 68 -53.31 -28.24 31.21
CA LEU A 68 -54.73 -28.58 31.16
C LEU A 68 -55.39 -28.14 29.85
N THR A 69 -54.99 -27.00 29.29
CA THR A 69 -55.51 -26.52 28.01
C THR A 69 -54.97 -27.35 26.84
N LYS A 70 -53.70 -27.78 26.89
CA LYS A 70 -53.10 -28.63 25.84
C LYS A 70 -53.72 -30.03 25.79
N THR A 71 -53.94 -30.65 26.96
CA THR A 71 -54.61 -31.96 27.03
C THR A 71 -56.11 -31.82 26.81
N GLY A 72 -56.71 -30.74 27.28
CA GLY A 72 -58.12 -30.40 27.09
C GLY A 72 -58.47 -30.23 25.62
N THR A 73 -57.71 -29.46 24.83
CA THR A 73 -57.98 -29.25 23.40
C THR A 73 -57.81 -30.53 22.59
N LEU A 74 -56.81 -31.35 22.89
CA LEU A 74 -56.64 -32.65 22.24
C LEU A 74 -57.79 -33.60 22.57
N ALA A 75 -58.18 -33.67 23.84
CA ALA A 75 -59.27 -34.53 24.30
C ALA A 75 -60.61 -34.09 23.72
N THR A 76 -60.92 -32.79 23.72
CA THR A 76 -62.15 -32.25 23.14
C THR A 76 -62.18 -32.39 21.62
N ALA A 77 -61.09 -32.14 20.91
CA ALA A 77 -61.01 -32.33 19.46
C ALA A 77 -61.22 -33.81 19.09
N THR A 78 -60.60 -34.73 19.84
CA THR A 78 -60.78 -36.18 19.63
C THR A 78 -62.23 -36.59 19.91
N ALA A 79 -62.79 -36.16 21.05
CA ALA A 79 -64.19 -36.45 21.40
C ALA A 79 -65.17 -35.88 20.38
N ALA A 80 -64.96 -34.65 19.91
CA ALA A 80 -65.77 -34.02 18.87
C ALA A 80 -65.68 -34.78 17.54
N THR A 81 -64.50 -35.30 17.18
CA THR A 81 -64.31 -36.10 15.96
C THR A 81 -65.05 -37.44 16.06
N ILE A 82 -64.94 -38.13 17.20
CA ILE A 82 -65.67 -39.39 17.45
C ILE A 82 -67.17 -39.14 17.42
N TYR A 83 -67.64 -38.07 18.05
CA TYR A 83 -69.05 -37.68 18.05
C TYR A 83 -69.56 -37.37 16.63
N ALA A 84 -68.79 -36.63 15.83
CA ALA A 84 -69.15 -36.31 14.44
C ALA A 84 -69.26 -37.54 13.55
N ILE A 85 -68.42 -38.56 13.78
CA ILE A 85 -68.50 -39.84 13.08
C ILE A 85 -69.69 -40.66 13.60
N SER A 86 -69.89 -40.71 14.92
CA SER A 86 -70.91 -41.53 15.56
C SER A 86 -72.34 -41.08 15.22
N GLU A 87 -72.60 -39.78 15.15
CA GLU A 87 -73.91 -39.21 14.79
C GLU A 87 -74.11 -39.08 13.28
N GLY A 88 -73.12 -39.48 12.45
CA GLY A 88 -73.20 -39.34 11.01
C GLY A 88 -73.18 -37.90 10.50
N LEU A 89 -72.75 -36.93 11.33
CA LEU A 89 -72.53 -35.53 10.93
C LEU A 89 -71.54 -35.43 9.77
N TYR A 90 -70.61 -36.39 9.68
CA TYR A 90 -69.73 -36.57 8.54
C TYR A 90 -70.05 -37.89 7.80
N VAL A 91 -70.60 -37.78 6.59
CA VAL A 91 -70.88 -38.92 5.71
C VAL A 91 -69.70 -39.12 4.75
N VAL A 92 -69.11 -40.31 4.78
CA VAL A 92 -68.04 -40.68 3.85
C VAL A 92 -68.64 -40.85 2.46
N ASN A 93 -68.50 -39.81 1.63
CA ASN A 93 -68.89 -39.81 0.22
C ASN A 93 -67.65 -39.79 -0.70
N ASP A 94 -67.84 -39.86 -2.01
CA ASP A 94 -66.77 -39.81 -3.01
C ASP A 94 -65.86 -38.56 -2.85
N GLU A 95 -66.44 -37.42 -2.45
CA GLU A 95 -65.70 -36.18 -2.17
C GLU A 95 -64.71 -36.31 -1.00
N SER A 96 -64.91 -37.26 -0.07
CA SER A 96 -63.98 -37.48 1.05
C SER A 96 -62.59 -37.98 0.57
N MET A 97 -62.55 -38.76 -0.51
CA MET A 97 -61.29 -39.19 -1.13
C MET A 97 -60.57 -38.03 -1.82
N LEU A 98 -61.32 -37.10 -2.42
CA LEU A 98 -60.76 -35.86 -2.98
C LEU A 98 -60.16 -34.99 -1.87
N VAL A 99 -60.85 -34.84 -0.74
CA VAL A 99 -60.36 -34.06 0.41
C VAL A 99 -59.06 -34.64 0.97
N ILE A 100 -58.97 -35.96 1.15
CA ILE A 100 -57.77 -36.63 1.67
C ILE A 100 -56.57 -36.46 0.73
N THR A 101 -56.78 -36.62 -0.58
CA THR A 101 -55.71 -36.44 -1.57
C THR A 101 -55.28 -34.98 -1.70
N PHE A 102 -56.21 -34.03 -1.63
CA PHE A 102 -55.90 -32.60 -1.60
C PHE A 102 -55.06 -32.21 -0.38
N PHE A 103 -55.45 -32.63 0.83
CA PHE A 103 -54.66 -32.34 2.03
C PHE A 103 -53.29 -33.02 2.01
N SER A 104 -53.20 -34.24 1.48
CA SER A 104 -51.92 -34.93 1.31
C SER A 104 -51.00 -34.17 0.34
N PHE A 105 -51.56 -33.67 -0.76
CA PHE A 105 -50.83 -32.85 -1.73
C PHE A 105 -50.38 -31.51 -1.13
N VAL A 106 -51.28 -30.80 -0.44
CA VAL A 106 -50.96 -29.56 0.27
C VAL A 106 -49.86 -29.80 1.30
N TYR A 107 -49.91 -30.89 2.06
CA TYR A 107 -48.88 -31.24 3.04
C TYR A 107 -47.50 -31.42 2.38
N LEU A 108 -47.43 -32.11 1.24
CA LEU A 108 -46.19 -32.29 0.48
C LEU A 108 -45.66 -30.96 -0.07
N ILE A 109 -46.53 -30.08 -0.57
CA ILE A 109 -46.16 -28.73 -1.01
C ILE A 109 -45.62 -27.91 0.16
N VAL A 110 -46.33 -27.88 1.28
CA VAL A 110 -45.93 -27.11 2.46
C VAL A 110 -44.55 -27.58 2.95
N LYS A 111 -44.31 -28.89 2.94
CA LYS A 111 -43.02 -29.43 3.38
C LYS A 111 -41.86 -29.10 2.42
N THR A 112 -42.11 -28.97 1.13
CA THR A 112 -41.05 -28.84 0.10
C THR A 112 -40.89 -27.42 -0.44
N VAL A 113 -42.00 -26.77 -0.80
CA VAL A 113 -42.02 -25.47 -1.44
C VAL A 113 -41.84 -24.33 -0.45
N VAL A 114 -42.39 -24.43 0.76
CA VAL A 114 -42.25 -23.36 1.78
C VAL A 114 -40.79 -23.11 2.17
N PRO A 115 -39.97 -24.13 2.53
CA PRO A 115 -38.56 -23.85 2.85
C PRO A 115 -37.81 -23.28 1.64
N MET A 116 -38.05 -23.81 0.44
CA MET A 116 -37.44 -23.32 -0.81
C MET A 116 -37.79 -21.85 -1.08
N TYR A 117 -39.07 -21.49 -0.98
CA TYR A 117 -39.53 -20.12 -1.18
C TYR A 117 -39.03 -19.19 -0.06
N GLY A 118 -38.95 -19.69 1.18
CA GLY A 118 -38.40 -18.96 2.32
C GLY A 118 -36.93 -18.59 2.12
N GLU A 119 -36.11 -19.52 1.63
CA GLU A 119 -34.70 -19.26 1.30
C GLU A 119 -34.56 -18.29 0.11
N PHE A 120 -35.36 -18.47 -0.94
CA PHE A 120 -35.39 -17.56 -2.08
C PHE A 120 -35.76 -16.13 -1.65
N ALA A 121 -36.81 -15.97 -0.84
CA ALA A 121 -37.25 -14.68 -0.32
C ALA A 121 -36.17 -14.04 0.56
N LYS A 122 -35.54 -14.80 1.47
CA LYS A 122 -34.43 -14.31 2.30
C LYS A 122 -33.25 -13.84 1.46
N ASN A 123 -32.85 -14.61 0.44
CA ASN A 123 -31.76 -14.23 -0.46
C ASN A 123 -32.08 -12.95 -1.24
N ARG A 124 -33.32 -12.80 -1.71
CA ARG A 124 -33.75 -11.59 -2.43
C ARG A 124 -33.75 -10.37 -1.51
N MET A 125 -34.25 -10.51 -0.29
CA MET A 125 -34.22 -9.43 0.71
C MET A 125 -32.79 -9.05 1.07
N ALA A 126 -31.91 -10.03 1.34
CA ALA A 126 -30.50 -9.78 1.63
C ALA A 126 -29.78 -9.06 0.49
N ALA A 127 -30.04 -9.44 -0.77
CA ALA A 127 -29.47 -8.76 -1.93
C ALA A 127 -29.92 -7.29 -2.04
N VAL A 128 -31.20 -7.01 -1.81
CA VAL A 128 -31.74 -5.64 -1.84
C VAL A 128 -31.17 -4.80 -0.70
N THR A 129 -31.13 -5.34 0.52
CA THR A 129 -30.54 -4.66 1.68
C THR A 129 -29.05 -4.39 1.46
N LYS A 130 -28.30 -5.36 0.93
CA LYS A 130 -26.88 -5.19 0.60
C LYS A 130 -26.69 -4.09 -0.44
N LEU A 131 -27.43 -4.13 -1.54
CA LEU A 131 -27.37 -3.09 -2.57
C LEU A 131 -27.65 -1.69 -2.02
N LEU A 132 -28.65 -1.57 -1.14
CA LEU A 132 -29.00 -0.28 -0.53
C LEU A 132 -27.90 0.24 0.42
N ASN A 133 -27.29 -0.66 1.20
CA ASN A 133 -26.19 -0.33 2.09
C ASN A 133 -24.92 0.05 1.30
N ASP A 134 -24.60 -0.71 0.26
CA ASP A 134 -23.47 -0.45 -0.64
C ASP A 134 -23.67 0.89 -1.37
N ALA A 135 -24.86 1.18 -1.87
CA ALA A 135 -25.19 2.46 -2.50
C ALA A 135 -25.02 3.64 -1.53
N ARG A 136 -25.45 3.50 -0.27
CA ARG A 136 -25.25 4.52 0.77
C ARG A 136 -23.76 4.72 1.06
N ALA A 137 -22.99 3.64 1.21
CA ALA A 137 -21.55 3.71 1.45
C ALA A 137 -20.81 4.37 0.27
N ASN A 138 -21.13 3.96 -0.96
CA ASN A 138 -20.54 4.52 -2.18
C ASN A 138 -20.87 6.01 -2.34
N HIS A 139 -22.10 6.43 -2.04
CA HIS A 139 -22.47 7.85 -2.08
C HIS A 139 -21.68 8.67 -1.04
N VAL A 140 -21.56 8.18 0.19
CA VAL A 140 -20.75 8.85 1.22
C VAL A 140 -19.29 8.92 0.81
N GLN A 141 -18.74 7.86 0.20
CA GLN A 141 -17.37 7.85 -0.28
C GLN A 141 -17.17 8.85 -1.42
N ALA A 142 -18.05 8.86 -2.43
CA ALA A 142 -17.98 9.82 -3.53
C ALA A 142 -18.05 11.27 -3.05
N VAL A 143 -18.89 11.56 -2.04
CA VAL A 143 -18.95 12.90 -1.42
C VAL A 143 -17.65 13.22 -0.70
N LYS A 144 -17.06 12.29 0.05
CA LYS A 144 -15.74 12.48 0.71
C LYS A 144 -14.64 12.73 -0.32
N ASP A 145 -14.60 11.96 -1.39
CA ASP A 145 -13.61 12.12 -2.46
C ASP A 145 -13.76 13.50 -3.12
N ARG A 146 -15.00 13.96 -3.33
CA ARG A 146 -15.26 15.31 -3.84
C ARG A 146 -14.83 16.40 -2.87
N ILE A 147 -15.06 16.22 -1.57
CA ILE A 147 -14.58 17.14 -0.53
C ILE A 147 -13.07 17.22 -0.54
N ASN A 148 -12.37 16.10 -0.63
CA ASN A 148 -10.90 16.06 -0.68
C ASN A 148 -10.37 16.77 -1.94
N GLN A 149 -10.97 16.53 -3.11
CA GLN A 149 -10.62 17.24 -4.34
C GLN A 149 -10.80 18.75 -4.21
N VAL A 150 -11.93 19.20 -3.66
CA VAL A 150 -12.19 20.64 -3.45
C VAL A 150 -11.27 21.24 -2.39
N ALA A 151 -10.91 20.48 -1.35
CA ALA A 151 -9.95 20.90 -0.34
C ALA A 151 -8.57 21.17 -0.93
N THR A 152 -8.08 20.31 -1.84
CA THR A 152 -6.82 20.55 -2.55
C THR A 152 -6.85 21.82 -3.40
N LEU A 153 -8.00 22.19 -3.98
CA LEU A 153 -8.14 23.43 -4.73
C LEU A 153 -8.03 24.69 -3.85
N LYS A 154 -8.35 24.60 -2.55
CA LYS A 154 -8.21 25.72 -1.60
C LYS A 154 -6.74 26.11 -1.39
N ASP A 155 -5.83 25.15 -1.41
CA ASP A 155 -4.40 25.36 -1.15
C ASP A 155 -3.64 25.93 -2.36
N ILE A 156 -4.26 25.98 -3.54
CA ILE A 156 -3.61 26.54 -4.74
C ILE A 156 -3.42 28.05 -4.61
N VAL A 157 -4.32 28.76 -3.92
CA VAL A 157 -4.22 30.22 -3.77
C VAL A 157 -3.02 30.60 -2.89
N SER A 158 -2.79 29.89 -1.78
CA SER A 158 -1.62 30.11 -0.92
C SER A 158 -0.33 29.70 -1.65
N THR A 159 -0.33 28.56 -2.33
CA THR A 159 0.83 28.08 -3.10
C THR A 159 1.21 29.05 -4.23
N THR A 160 0.22 29.61 -4.93
CA THR A 160 0.46 30.58 -6.01
C THR A 160 1.05 31.87 -5.46
N LYS A 161 0.53 32.38 -4.33
CA LYS A 161 1.12 33.55 -3.65
C LYS A 161 2.56 33.28 -3.21
N ALA A 162 2.83 32.10 -2.65
CA ALA A 162 4.18 31.70 -2.26
C ALA A 162 5.13 31.64 -3.46
N LEU A 163 4.69 31.14 -4.62
CA LEU A 163 5.49 31.16 -5.85
C LEU A 163 5.80 32.57 -6.34
N PHE A 164 4.85 33.51 -6.23
CA PHE A 164 5.09 34.92 -6.58
C PHE A 164 6.05 35.61 -5.61
N GLU A 165 5.91 35.38 -4.30
CA GLU A 165 6.85 35.93 -3.32
C GLU A 165 8.25 35.31 -3.50
N MET A 166 8.35 34.00 -3.71
CA MET A 166 9.62 33.34 -4.03
C MET A 166 10.28 33.94 -5.27
N SER A 167 9.50 34.20 -6.34
CA SER A 167 10.02 34.85 -7.54
C SER A 167 10.52 36.28 -7.27
N LYS A 168 9.84 37.02 -6.40
CA LYS A 168 10.22 38.39 -6.03
C LYS A 168 11.47 38.42 -5.15
N GLU A 169 11.53 37.54 -4.16
CA GLU A 169 12.70 37.35 -3.29
C GLU A 169 13.92 36.90 -4.09
N THR A 170 13.74 35.99 -5.06
CA THR A 170 14.83 35.54 -5.94
C THR A 170 15.39 36.72 -6.75
N ALA A 171 14.53 37.54 -7.36
CA ALA A 171 14.97 38.70 -8.12
C ALA A 171 15.69 39.75 -7.24
N ALA A 172 15.23 39.96 -6.00
CA ALA A 172 15.88 40.85 -5.05
C ALA A 172 17.27 40.34 -4.63
N LEU A 173 17.38 39.06 -4.28
CA LEU A 173 18.65 38.43 -3.90
C LEU A 173 19.64 38.37 -5.06
N GLU A 174 19.17 38.17 -6.30
CA GLU A 174 20.03 38.27 -7.48
C GLU A 174 20.61 39.67 -7.62
N ALA A 175 19.78 40.72 -7.51
CA ALA A 175 20.24 42.10 -7.58
C ALA A 175 21.27 42.44 -6.50
N GLU A 176 21.01 42.06 -5.24
CA GLU A 176 21.97 42.24 -4.13
C GLU A 176 23.27 41.47 -4.36
N SER A 177 23.18 40.23 -4.86
CA SER A 177 24.35 39.41 -5.21
C SER A 177 25.18 40.06 -6.32
N PHE A 178 24.55 40.64 -7.34
CA PHE A 178 25.23 41.37 -8.41
C PHE A 178 25.95 42.61 -7.89
N GLU A 179 25.31 43.40 -7.02
CA GLU A 179 25.93 44.59 -6.42
C GLU A 179 27.14 44.20 -5.57
N LEU A 180 27.00 43.19 -4.70
CA LEU A 180 28.12 42.71 -3.88
C LEU A 180 29.27 42.18 -4.75
N LYS A 181 28.97 41.43 -5.81
CA LYS A 181 29.99 40.93 -6.75
C LYS A 181 30.73 42.08 -7.43
N GLN A 182 30.03 43.13 -7.86
CA GLN A 182 30.66 44.32 -8.45
C GLN A 182 31.57 45.02 -7.45
N LYS A 183 31.13 45.21 -6.20
CA LYS A 183 31.96 45.82 -5.13
C LYS A 183 33.21 45.00 -4.84
N VAL A 184 33.08 43.68 -4.71
CA VAL A 184 34.21 42.77 -4.47
C VAL A 184 35.17 42.76 -5.66
N HIS A 185 34.66 42.75 -6.90
CA HIS A 185 35.48 42.80 -8.11
C HIS A 185 36.30 44.09 -8.18
N VAL A 186 35.68 45.26 -7.93
CA VAL A 186 36.42 46.53 -7.91
C VAL A 186 37.48 46.54 -6.79
N ALA A 187 37.14 46.02 -5.61
CA ALA A 187 38.09 45.90 -4.51
C ALA A 187 39.27 44.95 -4.84
N SER A 188 39.02 43.84 -5.54
CA SER A 188 40.07 42.90 -5.94
C SER A 188 40.99 43.47 -7.01
N GLU A 189 40.43 44.20 -7.99
CA GLU A 189 41.24 44.91 -9.01
C GLU A 189 42.13 45.98 -8.37
N ALA A 190 41.56 46.80 -7.48
CA ALA A 190 42.33 47.81 -6.75
C ALA A 190 43.45 47.19 -5.90
N LYS A 191 43.18 46.06 -5.23
CA LYS A 191 44.19 45.30 -4.50
C LYS A 191 45.26 44.74 -5.43
N SER A 192 44.88 44.17 -6.57
CA SER A 192 45.84 43.61 -7.54
C SER A 192 46.80 44.67 -8.06
N VAL A 193 46.29 45.86 -8.36
CA VAL A 193 47.11 47.01 -8.75
C VAL A 193 48.07 47.38 -7.61
N LEU A 194 47.58 47.51 -6.38
CA LEU A 194 48.40 47.85 -5.22
C LEU A 194 49.49 46.79 -4.94
N ASP A 195 49.15 45.51 -5.03
CA ASP A 195 50.10 44.40 -4.87
C ASP A 195 51.15 44.41 -5.99
N SER A 196 50.78 44.80 -7.21
CA SER A 196 51.73 45.00 -8.32
C SER A 196 52.70 46.15 -8.04
N TRP A 197 52.22 47.27 -7.50
CA TRP A 197 53.08 48.39 -7.09
C TRP A 197 54.02 48.00 -5.95
N LEU A 198 53.51 47.29 -4.93
CA LEU A 198 54.32 46.82 -3.82
C LEU A 198 55.42 45.84 -4.30
N ARG A 199 55.07 44.94 -5.22
CA ARG A 199 56.04 44.01 -5.82
C ARG A 199 57.10 44.74 -6.63
N TYR A 200 56.72 45.76 -7.40
CA TYR A 200 57.65 46.62 -8.13
C TYR A 200 58.59 47.35 -7.15
N GLU A 201 58.06 47.94 -6.08
CA GLU A 201 58.87 48.64 -5.09
C GLU A 201 59.85 47.70 -4.36
N ALA A 202 59.39 46.52 -3.95
CA ALA A 202 60.23 45.51 -3.34
C ALA A 202 61.37 45.08 -4.29
N GLN A 203 61.09 44.90 -5.58
CA GLN A 203 62.10 44.57 -6.59
C GLN A 203 63.11 45.71 -6.79
N VAL A 204 62.66 46.96 -6.82
CA VAL A 204 63.56 48.13 -6.92
C VAL A 204 64.46 48.24 -5.70
N ARG A 205 63.92 48.07 -4.48
CA ARG A 205 64.71 48.08 -3.25
C ARG A 205 65.75 46.95 -3.23
N GLN A 206 65.38 45.75 -3.68
CA GLN A 206 66.30 44.62 -3.79
C GLN A 206 67.45 44.92 -4.78
N LEU A 207 67.13 45.44 -5.97
CA LEU A 207 68.13 45.82 -6.96
C LEU A 207 69.06 46.93 -6.46
N GLN A 208 68.53 47.93 -5.75
CA GLN A 208 69.33 48.98 -5.12
C GLN A 208 70.27 48.41 -4.05
N GLN A 209 69.81 47.47 -3.22
CA GLN A 209 70.66 46.80 -2.23
C GLN A 209 71.75 45.94 -2.89
N GLU A 210 71.45 45.27 -3.99
CA GLU A 210 72.44 44.52 -4.78
C GLU A 210 73.48 45.45 -5.44
N GLN A 211 73.06 46.60 -5.97
CA GLN A 211 73.95 47.61 -6.52
C GLN A 211 74.83 48.28 -5.45
N LEU A 212 74.23 48.63 -4.31
CA LEU A 212 74.96 49.21 -3.17
C LEU A 212 75.95 48.19 -2.59
N SER A 213 75.53 46.94 -2.37
CA SER A 213 76.43 45.90 -1.85
C SER A 213 77.57 45.58 -2.83
N SER A 214 77.31 45.45 -4.12
CA SER A 214 78.37 45.26 -5.13
C SER A 214 79.32 46.47 -5.22
N THR A 215 78.81 47.69 -5.10
CA THR A 215 79.63 48.91 -5.08
C THR A 215 80.49 49.00 -3.81
N VAL A 216 79.92 48.69 -2.64
CA VAL A 216 80.65 48.67 -1.36
C VAL A 216 81.71 47.58 -1.37
N ILE A 217 81.37 46.35 -1.78
CA ILE A 217 82.33 45.24 -1.92
C ILE A 217 83.44 45.63 -2.91
N GLY A 218 83.10 46.23 -4.04
CA GLY A 218 84.08 46.70 -5.03
C GLY A 218 84.99 47.81 -4.50
N ASN A 219 84.47 48.76 -3.72
CA ASN A 219 85.26 49.81 -3.07
C ASN A 219 86.17 49.24 -1.98
N VAL A 220 85.68 48.30 -1.16
CA VAL A 220 86.50 47.60 -0.15
C VAL A 220 87.62 46.81 -0.82
N GLN A 221 87.34 46.05 -1.89
CA GLN A 221 88.36 45.32 -2.63
C GLN A 221 89.40 46.24 -3.30
N LYS A 222 89.03 47.45 -3.73
CA LYS A 222 89.98 48.46 -4.24
C LYS A 222 90.85 49.03 -3.12
N ASN A 223 90.24 49.45 -2.02
CA ASN A 223 90.96 49.96 -0.84
C ASN A 223 91.92 48.92 -0.26
N LEU A 224 91.57 47.63 -0.27
CA LEU A 224 92.46 46.55 0.15
C LEU A 224 93.69 46.35 -0.75
N LYS A 225 93.65 46.82 -2.00
CA LYS A 225 94.78 46.77 -2.95
C LYS A 225 95.65 48.03 -2.91
N ASP A 226 95.27 49.04 -2.11
CA ASP A 226 96.06 50.26 -1.97
C ASP A 226 97.25 50.02 -1.00
N PRO A 227 98.51 50.24 -1.44
CA PRO A 227 99.69 49.92 -0.64
C PRO A 227 99.77 50.71 0.67
N LYS A 228 99.15 51.91 0.72
CA LYS A 228 99.08 52.75 1.92
C LYS A 228 98.19 52.15 3.02
N LEU A 229 97.19 51.33 2.66
CA LEU A 229 96.36 50.63 3.63
C LEU A 229 97.00 49.31 4.06
N GLU A 230 97.68 48.59 3.16
CA GLU A 230 98.49 47.41 3.55
C GLU A 230 99.54 47.78 4.60
N ASP A 231 100.29 48.87 4.39
CA ASP A 231 101.28 49.36 5.36
C ASP A 231 100.65 49.77 6.70
N ARG A 232 99.47 50.41 6.68
CA ARG A 232 98.74 50.78 7.91
C ARG A 232 98.20 49.58 8.65
N VAL A 233 97.63 48.59 7.95
CA VAL A 233 97.09 47.37 8.56
C VAL A 233 98.23 46.54 9.15
N LEU A 234 99.39 46.47 8.48
CA LEU A 234 100.58 45.82 9.03
C LEU A 234 101.08 46.55 10.29
N ALA A 235 101.15 47.88 10.28
CA ALA A 235 101.54 48.66 11.46
C ALA A 235 100.53 48.52 12.61
N GLU A 236 99.22 48.53 12.33
CA GLU A 236 98.17 48.33 13.33
C GLU A 236 98.20 46.90 13.89
N SER A 237 98.37 45.89 13.03
CA SER A 237 98.54 44.49 13.44
C SER A 237 99.78 44.30 14.32
N ILE A 238 100.91 44.95 14.00
CA ILE A 238 102.11 44.95 14.86
C ILE A 238 101.81 45.62 16.20
N SER A 239 101.11 46.76 16.21
CA SER A 239 100.74 47.45 17.46
C SER A 239 99.76 46.64 18.33
N GLU A 240 98.86 45.86 17.72
CA GLU A 240 97.91 45.01 18.44
C GLU A 240 98.60 43.78 19.01
N ILE A 241 99.55 43.20 18.27
CA ILE A 241 100.46 42.16 18.77
C ILE A 241 101.32 42.70 19.93
N GLU A 242 101.91 43.89 19.81
CA GLU A 242 102.66 44.54 20.89
C GLU A 242 101.79 44.79 22.13
N ARG A 243 100.51 45.16 21.96
CA ARG A 243 99.55 45.29 23.07
C ARG A 243 99.17 43.96 23.71
N LEU A 244 99.02 42.89 22.93
CA LEU A 244 98.76 41.55 23.46
C LEU A 244 99.97 41.02 24.26
N PHE A 245 101.19 41.22 23.77
CA PHE A 245 102.41 40.86 24.50
C PHE A 245 102.68 41.75 25.72
N ALA A 246 102.28 43.03 25.70
CA ALA A 246 102.34 43.91 26.87
C ALA A 246 101.29 43.55 27.95
N LYS A 247 100.28 42.74 27.61
CA LYS A 247 99.22 42.26 28.51
C LYS A 247 99.49 40.85 29.06
N GLU A 248 100.45 40.11 28.48
CA GLU A 248 100.92 38.78 28.92
C GLU A 248 102.16 38.81 29.84
N LYS A 249 102.44 39.96 30.47
CA LYS A 249 103.41 40.13 31.56
C LYS A 249 102.75 40.80 32.75
#